data_AF-A0A949HRB9-F1
#
_entry.id   AF-A0A949HRB9-F1
#
_cell.length_a   1.000
_cell.length_b   1.000
_cell.length_c   1.000
_cell.angle_alpha   90.00
_cell.angle_beta   90.00
_cell.angle_gamma   90.00
#
_symmetry.space_group_name_H-M   'P 1'
#
loop_
_entity.id
_entity.type
_entity.pdbx_description
1 polymer ?
#
loop_
_entity_poly.entity_id
_entity_poly.type
_entity_poly.pdbx_seq_one_letter_code
_entity_poly.pdbx_strand_id
1 'polypeptide(L)' 'MSNVKLTAPTVTASLGHLEKLGVVREATGRKYGRLYTYARYLKILNEGTEPL' A
#
# COMPACT_ATOMS: atom_id res chain seq x y z
N MET A 1 -1.57 -16.30 -1.03
CA MET A 1 -0.18 -16.79 -0.84
C MET A 1 0.62 -15.70 -0.16
N SER A 2 1.02 -15.90 1.11
CA SER A 2 2.00 -15.03 1.79
C SER A 2 3.32 -15.77 1.86
N ASN A 3 4.32 -15.34 1.08
CA ASN A 3 5.65 -15.96 1.01
C ASN A 3 6.59 -15.48 2.13
N VAL A 4 6.05 -14.80 3.14
CA VAL A 4 6.78 -14.25 4.28
C VAL A 4 6.16 -14.82 5.55
N LYS A 5 6.96 -15.45 6.41
CA LYS A 5 6.54 -16.02 7.71
C LYS A 5 6.30 -14.91 8.74
N LEU A 6 5.27 -14.09 8.56
CA LEU A 6 4.86 -13.05 9.49
C LEU A 6 3.41 -13.26 9.93
N THR A 7 3.11 -12.86 11.17
CA THR A 7 1.74 -12.87 11.68
C THR A 7 0.94 -11.71 11.11
N ALA A 8 -0.38 -11.85 11.02
CA ALA A 8 -1.26 -10.78 10.53
C ALA A 8 -1.13 -9.46 11.32
N PRO A 9 -0.99 -9.45 12.67
CA PRO A 9 -0.71 -8.22 13.42
C PRO A 9 0.60 -7.55 13.02
N THR A 10 1.68 -8.33 12.84
CA THR A 10 2.98 -7.80 12.40
C THR A 10 2.88 -7.18 11.01
N VAL A 11 2.24 -7.88 10.06
CA VAL A 11 2.03 -7.35 8.70
C VAL A 11 1.23 -6.05 8.75
N THR A 12 0.16 -5.99 9.56
CA THR A 12 -0.68 -4.81 9.69
C THR A 12 0.09 -3.60 10.26
N ALA A 13 0.90 -3.82 11.30
CA ALA A 13 1.73 -2.77 11.87
C ALA A 13 2.78 -2.26 10.88
N SER A 14 3.46 -3.17 10.17
CA SER A 14 4.44 -2.83 9.14
C SER A 14 3.82 -2.03 7.99
N LEU A 15 2.62 -2.42 7.51
CA LEU A 15 1.90 -1.67 6.48
C LEU A 15 1.56 -0.24 6.95
N GLY A 16 1.17 -0.07 8.21
CA GLY A 16 0.95 1.25 8.80
C GLY A 16 2.22 2.10 8.87
N HIS A 17 3.38 1.50 9.16
CA HIS A 17 4.66 2.22 9.12
C HIS A 17 5.05 2.62 7.69
N LEU A 18 4.89 1.72 6.73
CA LEU A 18 5.17 1.98 5.31
C LEU A 18 4.25 3.07 4.74
N GLU A 19 2.99 3.12 5.19
CA GLU A 19 2.06 4.19 4.82
C GLU A 19 2.50 5.55 5.37
N LYS A 20 2.91 5.62 6.64
CA LYS A 20 3.48 6.85 7.24
C LYS A 20 4.74 7.32 6.53
N LEU A 21 5.54 6.39 6.01
CA LEU A 21 6.73 6.69 5.21
C LEU A 21 6.41 7.07 3.75
N GLY A 22 5.13 7.04 3.34
CA GLY A 22 4.70 7.37 1.98
C GLY A 22 5.05 6.32 0.93
N VAL A 23 5.40 5.10 1.36
CA VAL A 23 5.77 3.98 0.47
C VAL A 23 4.50 3.37 -0.12
N VAL A 24 3.51 3.08 0.72
CA VAL A 24 2.22 2.51 0.33
C VAL A 24 1.09 3.46 0.71
N ARG A 25 -0.10 3.23 0.15
CA ARG A 25 -1.33 3.96 0.50
C ARG A 25 -2.49 2.98 0.64
N GLU A 26 -3.28 3.12 1.70
CA GLU A 26 -4.54 2.39 1.85
C GLU A 26 -5.58 2.89 0.83
N ALA A 27 -6.27 1.96 0.15
CA ALA A 27 -7.13 2.28 -0.98
C ALA A 27 -8.63 1.99 -0.75
N THR A 28 -9.00 1.32 0.35
CA THR A 28 -10.35 0.79 0.54
C THR A 28 -11.18 1.56 1.57
N GLY A 29 -10.56 2.30 2.49
CA GLY A 29 -11.21 3.00 3.60
C GLY A 29 -11.84 2.07 4.65
N ARG A 30 -11.58 0.76 4.59
CA ARG A 30 -12.27 -0.25 5.41
C ARG A 30 -11.61 -0.47 6.76
N LYS A 31 -12.38 -0.93 7.74
CA LYS A 31 -11.84 -1.35 9.06
C LYS A 31 -11.04 -2.66 8.98
N TYR A 32 -11.46 -3.60 8.13
CA TYR A 32 -10.82 -4.91 7.93
C TYR A 32 -10.68 -5.23 6.44
N GLY A 33 -9.77 -6.16 6.11
CA GLY A 33 -9.53 -6.56 4.71
C GLY A 33 -9.03 -5.42 3.83
N ARG A 34 -8.25 -4.50 4.41
CA ARG A 34 -7.70 -3.33 3.71
C ARG A 34 -6.76 -3.75 2.59
N LEU A 35 -6.84 -3.04 1.47
CA LEU A 35 -5.89 -3.16 0.38
C LEU A 35 -4.95 -1.95 0.37
N TYR A 36 -3.67 -2.23 0.19
CA TYR A 36 -2.62 -1.22 0.12
C TYR A 36 -2.03 -1.22 -1.29
N THR A 37 -1.90 -0.03 -1.88
CA THR A 37 -1.30 0.19 -3.18
C THR A 37 0.11 0.75 -3.03
N TYR A 38 1.01 0.42 -3.96
CA TYR A 38 2.36 0.96 -3.98
C TYR A 38 2.36 2.31 -4.71
N ALA A 39 2.22 3.40 -3.95
CA ALA A 39 1.96 4.73 -4.47
C ALA A 39 3.07 5.23 -5.41
N ARG A 40 4.34 4.92 -5.11
CA ARG A 40 5.48 5.30 -5.95
C ARG A 40 5.41 4.67 -7.35
N TYR A 41 5.00 3.40 -7.42
CA TYR A 41 4.89 2.71 -8.70
C TYR A 41 3.72 3.23 -9.54
N LEU A 42 2.58 3.51 -8.91
CA LEU A 42 1.46 4.14 -9.60
C LEU A 42 1.81 5.53 -10.13
N LYS A 43 2.62 6.30 -9.39
CA LYS A 43 3.12 7.59 -9.88
C LYS A 43 3.95 7.41 -11.16
N ILE A 44 4.93 6.51 -11.15
CA ILE A 44 5.77 6.22 -12.33
C ILE A 44 4.93 5.76 -13.52
N LEU A 45 3.94 4.88 -13.29
CA LEU A 45 3.07 4.41 -14.36
C LEU A 45 2.15 5.50 -14.93
N ASN A 46 1.81 6.50 -14.13
CA ASN A 46 0.93 7.59 -14.56
C ASN A 46 1.68 8.77 -15.19
N GLU A 47 3.02 8.82 -15.13
CA GLU A 47 3.82 9.87 -15.77
C GLU A 47 3.54 9.90 -17.29
N GLY A 48 3.09 11.04 -17.82
CA GLY A 48 2.71 11.19 -19.22
C GLY A 48 1.28 10.75 -19.57
N THR A 49 0.47 10.41 -18.56
CA THR A 49 -0.98 10.20 -18.70
C THR A 49 -1.80 11.30 -18.03
N GLU A 50 -1.16 12.42 -17.65
CA GLU A 50 -1.88 13.56 -17.11
C GLU A 50 -2.91 14.09 -18.15
N PRO A 51 -4.16 14.34 -17.74
CA PRO A 51 -5.14 14.96 -18.62
C PRO A 51 -4.62 16.32 -19.11
N LEU A 52 -4.79 16.59 -20.41
CA LEU A 52 -4.53 17.89 -21.03
C LEU A 52 -5.49 18.98 -20.51
#